data_AF-A0A3A4WVE6-F1
#
_entry.id   AF-A0A3A4WVE6-F1
#
_cell.length_a   1.000
_cell.length_b   1.000
_cell.length_c   1.000
_cell.angle_alpha   90.00
_cell.angle_beta   90.00
_cell.angle_gamma   90.00
#
_symmetry.space_group_name_H-M   'P 1'
#
loop_
_entity.id
_entity.type
_entity.pdbx_description
1 polymer ?
#
loop_
_entity_poly.entity_id
_entity_poly.type
_entity_poly.pdbx_seq_one_letter_code
_entity_poly.pdbx_strand_id
1 'polypeptide(L)'
;MEKKTQFSIWYFVAVFFTLILLQRFFFMPHVQDVTYSEFRELVGRKLVTDLVVSSQKINGKLREGASAVIAEMRGDTKIKERIDSMQKQGHPFTTIRMEDPDLVNVLEEKGIQYQARIENTWFTNLLSWIVPIFIFFALWSYLFRKIGAGAGGGLMSIGKSKARVYVEDETKVTFADAAGVDEAEEELKE
;
A
#
# COMPACT_ATOMS: atom_id res chain seq x y z
N MET A 1 -35.46 12.76 10.32
CA MET A 1 -34.93 11.68 9.46
C MET A 1 -33.43 11.54 9.71
N GLU A 2 -33.01 10.63 10.59
CA GLU A 2 -31.58 10.43 10.87
C GLU A 2 -30.96 9.50 9.82
N LYS A 3 -30.05 10.03 8.99
CA LYS A 3 -29.28 9.24 8.03
C LYS A 3 -28.27 8.37 8.80
N LYS A 4 -28.62 7.10 9.01
CA LYS A 4 -27.69 6.08 9.49
C LYS A 4 -26.65 5.81 8.39
N THR A 5 -25.45 6.36 8.54
CA THR A 5 -24.33 6.05 7.65
C THR A 5 -23.87 4.62 7.94
N GLN A 6 -24.39 3.67 7.17
CA GLN A 6 -23.88 2.30 7.19
C GLN A 6 -22.49 2.31 6.56
N PHE A 7 -21.47 2.14 7.37
CA PHE A 7 -20.10 1.97 6.89
C PHE A 7 -20.02 0.63 6.18
N SER A 8 -20.17 0.65 4.85
CA SER A 8 -19.94 -0.53 4.04
C SER A 8 -18.46 -0.87 4.10
N ILE A 9 -18.16 -2.12 4.42
CA ILE A 9 -16.80 -2.71 4.46
C ILE A 9 -16.01 -2.40 3.18
N TRP A 10 -16.70 -2.13 2.07
CA TRP A 10 -16.12 -1.67 0.81
C TRP A 10 -15.24 -0.41 0.89
N TYR A 11 -15.52 0.54 1.78
CA TYR A 11 -14.65 1.71 1.93
C TYR A 11 -13.28 1.33 2.52
N PHE A 12 -13.23 0.31 3.37
CA PHE A 12 -11.97 -0.23 3.90
C PHE A 12 -11.15 -0.91 2.84
N VAL A 13 -11.82 -1.75 2.04
CA VAL A 13 -11.19 -2.41 0.90
C VAL A 13 -10.64 -1.35 -0.05
N ALA A 14 -11.41 -0.31 -0.36
CA ALA A 14 -10.95 0.77 -1.23
C ALA A 14 -9.73 1.51 -0.66
N VAL A 15 -9.75 1.95 0.61
CA VAL A 15 -8.62 2.66 1.23
C VAL A 15 -7.39 1.76 1.34
N PHE A 16 -7.56 0.48 1.68
CA PHE A 16 -6.46 -0.49 1.75
C PHE A 16 -5.81 -0.70 0.37
N PHE A 17 -6.62 -0.86 -0.67
CA PHE A 17 -6.12 -0.95 -2.04
C PHE A 17 -5.45 0.36 -2.48
N THR A 18 -6.02 1.53 -2.16
CA THR A 18 -5.40 2.82 -2.43
C THR A 18 -4.04 2.95 -1.74
N LEU A 19 -3.93 2.51 -0.48
CA LEU A 19 -2.69 2.55 0.28
C LEU A 19 -1.65 1.58 -0.29
N ILE A 20 -2.04 0.39 -0.72
CA ILE A 20 -1.17 -0.56 -1.43
C ILE A 20 -0.68 0.03 -2.76
N LEU A 21 -1.57 0.65 -3.53
CA LEU A 21 -1.21 1.29 -4.79
C LEU A 21 -0.27 2.47 -4.58
N LEU A 22 -0.50 3.27 -3.55
CA LEU A 22 0.35 4.40 -3.19
C LEU A 22 1.72 3.91 -2.67
N GLN A 23 1.75 2.86 -1.86
CA GLN A 23 2.99 2.21 -1.45
C GLN A 23 3.77 1.71 -2.68
N ARG A 24 3.09 1.03 -3.61
CA ARG A 24 3.73 0.54 -4.84
C ARG A 24 4.30 1.67 -5.69
N PHE A 25 3.61 2.82 -5.72
CA PHE A 25 4.04 3.99 -6.47
C PHE A 25 5.27 4.67 -5.84
N PHE A 26 5.27 4.86 -4.52
CA PHE A 26 6.37 5.55 -3.82
C PHE A 26 7.60 4.68 -3.58
N PHE A 27 7.43 3.37 -3.37
CA PHE A 27 8.52 2.44 -3.06
C PHE A 27 9.01 1.67 -4.29
N MET A 28 8.82 2.21 -5.50
CA MET A 28 9.41 1.62 -6.70
C MET A 28 10.92 1.89 -6.69
N PRO A 29 11.79 0.87 -6.57
CA PRO A 29 13.23 1.09 -6.63
C PRO A 29 13.58 1.53 -8.05
N HIS A 30 13.96 2.80 -8.21
CA HIS A 30 14.38 3.37 -9.50
C HIS A 30 15.89 3.23 -9.75
N VAL A 31 16.60 2.42 -8.94
CA VAL A 31 18.05 2.27 -9.07
C VAL A 31 18.34 1.14 -10.05
N GLN A 32 19.24 1.42 -10.99
CA GLN A 32 19.61 0.47 -12.02
C GLN A 32 20.59 -0.56 -11.45
N ASP A 33 20.19 -1.83 -11.49
CA ASP A 33 21.04 -2.95 -11.09
C ASP A 33 22.05 -3.25 -12.21
N VAL A 34 23.29 -2.82 -11.98
CA VAL A 34 24.46 -3.17 -12.80
C VAL A 34 25.00 -4.49 -12.27
N THR A 35 25.21 -5.46 -13.15
CA THR A 35 25.76 -6.77 -12.78
C THR A 35 27.22 -6.61 -12.38
N TYR A 36 27.73 -7.49 -11.52
CA TYR A 36 29.12 -7.42 -11.06
C TYR A 36 30.15 -7.44 -12.20
N SER A 37 29.92 -8.27 -13.23
CA SER A 37 30.75 -8.34 -14.44
C SER A 37 30.79 -7.01 -15.19
N GLU A 38 29.63 -6.38 -15.34
CA GLU A 38 29.49 -5.09 -16.01
C GLU A 38 30.20 -4.01 -15.21
N PHE A 39 30.05 -4.01 -13.89
CA PHE A 39 30.77 -3.12 -13.00
C PHE A 39 32.29 -3.28 -13.13
N ARG A 40 32.80 -4.52 -13.16
CA ARG A 40 34.24 -4.79 -13.32
C ARG A 40 34.78 -4.23 -14.63
N GLU A 41 34.04 -4.37 -15.72
CA GLU A 41 34.41 -3.79 -17.02
C GLU A 41 34.42 -2.25 -16.99
N LEU A 42 33.41 -1.64 -16.37
CA LEU A 42 33.31 -0.19 -16.23
C LEU A 42 34.43 0.39 -15.36
N VAL A 43 34.84 -0.33 -14.30
CA VAL A 43 36.01 -0.01 -13.49
C VAL A 43 37.28 -0.08 -14.35
N GLY A 44 37.46 -1.15 -15.13
CA GLY A 44 38.60 -1.31 -16.03
C GLY A 44 38.75 -0.16 -17.03
N ARG A 45 37.62 0.36 -17.53
CA ARG A 45 37.53 1.50 -18.47
C ARG A 45 37.47 2.88 -17.80
N LYS A 46 37.52 2.99 -16.48
CA LYS A 46 37.41 4.26 -15.72
C LYS A 46 36.11 5.03 -16.01
N LEU A 47 35.00 4.29 -16.15
CA LEU A 47 33.66 4.82 -16.43
C LEU A 47 32.77 4.92 -15.18
N VAL A 48 33.36 4.79 -13.99
CA VAL A 48 32.67 4.94 -12.70
C VAL A 48 33.40 5.95 -11.80
N THR A 49 32.65 6.63 -10.94
CA THR A 49 33.17 7.58 -9.94
C THR A 49 32.34 7.54 -8.66
N ASP A 50 32.87 8.11 -7.58
CA ASP A 50 32.20 8.25 -6.28
C ASP A 50 31.67 6.91 -5.72
N LEU A 51 32.52 5.88 -5.70
CA LEU A 51 32.10 4.55 -5.26
C LEU A 51 31.87 4.52 -3.74
N VAL A 52 30.70 4.08 -3.33
CA VAL A 52 30.33 3.80 -1.94
C VAL A 52 30.20 2.29 -1.79
N VAL A 53 31.16 1.68 -1.09
CA VAL A 53 31.17 0.25 -0.80
C VAL A 53 30.46 0.02 0.53
N SER A 54 29.28 -0.58 0.48
CA SER A 54 28.52 -1.01 1.65
C SER A 54 28.73 -2.51 1.91
N SER A 55 28.08 -3.05 2.95
CA SER A 55 28.17 -4.48 3.29
C SER A 55 27.54 -5.40 2.24
N GLN A 56 26.43 -4.99 1.63
CA GLN A 56 25.69 -5.81 0.65
C GLN A 56 25.75 -5.29 -0.78
N LYS A 57 26.02 -3.99 -0.96
CA LYS A 57 25.88 -3.29 -2.24
C LYS A 57 27.04 -2.34 -2.44
N ILE A 58 27.37 -2.08 -3.69
CA ILE A 58 28.27 -1.01 -4.11
C ILE A 58 27.42 -0.02 -4.90
N ASN A 59 27.40 1.21 -4.43
CA ASN A 59 26.75 2.31 -5.11
C ASN A 59 27.81 3.20 -5.75
N GLY A 60 27.47 3.87 -6.84
CA GLY A 60 28.42 4.79 -7.47
C GLY A 60 27.75 5.59 -8.56
N LYS A 61 28.49 6.53 -9.15
CA LYS A 61 28.02 7.28 -10.31
C LYS A 61 28.62 6.77 -11.60
N LEU A 62 27.80 6.63 -12.62
CA LEU A 62 28.24 6.32 -13.98
C LEU A 62 28.74 7.58 -14.69
N ARG A 63 29.86 7.47 -15.40
CA ARG A 63 30.38 8.51 -16.30
C ARG A 63 29.75 8.39 -17.69
N GLU A 64 29.83 9.46 -18.47
CA GLU A 64 29.48 9.43 -19.90
C GLU A 64 30.20 8.28 -20.63
N GLY A 65 29.45 7.53 -21.43
CA GLY A 65 29.94 6.34 -22.14
C GLY A 65 29.71 5.02 -21.40
N ALA A 66 29.41 5.02 -20.10
CA ALA A 66 29.07 3.79 -19.36
C ALA A 66 27.82 3.10 -19.92
N SER A 67 26.83 3.89 -20.35
CA SER A 67 25.57 3.39 -20.93
C SER A 67 25.80 2.58 -22.22
N ALA A 68 26.75 3.02 -23.05
CA ALA A 68 27.10 2.34 -24.28
C ALA A 68 27.78 0.98 -24.01
N VAL A 69 28.69 0.92 -23.03
CA VAL A 69 29.39 -0.32 -22.66
C VAL A 69 28.43 -1.34 -22.06
N ILE A 70 27.48 -0.90 -21.22
CA ILE A 70 26.44 -1.78 -20.66
C ILE A 70 25.51 -2.28 -21.77
N ALA A 71 25.08 -1.40 -22.68
CA ALA A 71 24.23 -1.78 -23.81
C ALA A 71 24.93 -2.77 -24.76
N GLU A 72 26.24 -2.61 -24.98
CA GLU A 72 27.07 -3.54 -25.75
C GLU A 72 27.14 -4.91 -25.07
N MET A 73 27.44 -4.96 -23.76
CA MET A 73 27.54 -6.22 -23.01
C MET A 73 26.20 -6.98 -22.92
N ARG A 74 25.07 -6.26 -22.86
CA ARG A 74 23.73 -6.87 -22.82
C ARG A 74 23.14 -7.17 -24.18
N GLY A 75 23.71 -6.63 -25.26
CA GLY A 75 23.18 -6.76 -26.62
C GLY A 75 21.81 -6.11 -26.84
N ASP A 76 21.42 -5.13 -26.02
CA ASP A 76 20.13 -4.43 -26.12
C ASP A 76 20.30 -2.91 -26.14
N THR A 77 20.06 -2.33 -27.31
CA THR A 77 20.17 -0.88 -27.56
C THR A 77 19.13 -0.07 -26.79
N LYS A 78 18.00 -0.66 -26.37
CA LYS A 78 16.96 0.03 -25.57
C LYS A 78 17.48 0.43 -24.19
N ILE A 79 18.51 -0.25 -23.71
CA ILE A 79 19.14 0.03 -22.41
C ILE A 79 19.88 1.36 -22.47
N LYS A 80 20.51 1.69 -23.60
CA LYS A 80 21.15 2.99 -23.80
C LYS A 80 20.14 4.12 -23.65
N GLU A 81 18.97 4.02 -24.30
CA GLU A 81 17.92 5.04 -24.19
C GLU A 81 17.34 5.13 -22.77
N ARG A 82 17.18 3.99 -22.08
CA ARG A 82 16.76 3.98 -20.65
C ARG A 82 17.80 4.63 -19.74
N ILE A 83 19.10 4.45 -19.99
CA ILE A 83 20.15 5.07 -19.19
C ILE A 83 20.28 6.56 -19.53
N ASP A 84 20.29 6.90 -20.82
CA ASP A 84 20.47 8.25 -21.35
C ASP A 84 19.26 9.16 -21.03
N SER A 85 18.02 8.64 -21.10
CA SER A 85 16.81 9.41 -20.74
C SER A 85 16.80 9.87 -19.29
N MET A 86 17.52 9.15 -18.43
CA MET A 86 17.64 9.51 -17.03
C MET A 86 18.87 10.44 -16.80
N GLN A 87 19.84 10.54 -17.73
CA GLN A 87 21.27 10.98 -17.58
C GLN A 87 21.50 12.43 -17.13
N LYS A 88 20.45 13.22 -16.88
CA LYS A 88 20.60 14.66 -16.61
C LYS A 88 21.39 15.02 -15.34
N GLN A 89 21.76 14.07 -14.45
CA GLN A 89 22.41 14.38 -13.16
C GLN A 89 23.46 13.37 -12.64
N GLY A 90 24.10 12.56 -13.49
CA GLY A 90 25.18 11.65 -13.05
C GLY A 90 24.68 10.46 -12.22
N HIS A 91 24.24 9.42 -12.94
CA HIS A 91 23.40 8.36 -12.38
C HIS A 91 23.98 7.54 -11.26
N PRO A 92 23.26 7.40 -10.13
CA PRO A 92 23.56 6.35 -9.18
C PRO A 92 23.26 4.99 -9.81
N PHE A 93 24.25 4.12 -9.85
CA PHE A 93 24.05 2.69 -10.07
C PHE A 93 24.20 1.95 -8.75
N THR A 94 23.58 0.78 -8.68
CA THR A 94 23.80 -0.17 -7.59
C THR A 94 24.25 -1.49 -8.20
N THR A 95 25.28 -2.08 -7.61
CA THR A 95 25.67 -3.46 -7.89
C THR A 95 25.73 -4.25 -6.59
N ILE A 96 25.48 -5.55 -6.67
CA ILE A 96 25.60 -6.43 -5.52
C ILE A 96 27.08 -6.63 -5.24
N ARG A 97 27.49 -6.45 -3.99
CA ARG A 97 28.88 -6.66 -3.59
C ARG A 97 29.18 -8.17 -3.66
N MET A 98 30.23 -8.51 -4.42
CA MET A 98 30.83 -9.84 -4.43
C MET A 98 32.20 -9.77 -3.73
N GLU A 99 32.61 -10.87 -3.10
CA GLU A 99 33.93 -10.98 -2.46
C GLU A 99 35.00 -11.03 -3.57
N ASP A 100 35.70 -9.92 -3.81
CA ASP A 100 36.76 -9.81 -4.81
C ASP A 100 38.00 -9.16 -4.18
N PRO A 101 39.04 -9.96 -3.86
CA PRO A 101 40.27 -9.45 -3.24
C PRO A 101 41.03 -8.44 -4.10
N ASP A 102 40.88 -8.52 -5.43
CA ASP A 102 41.65 -7.68 -6.36
C ASP A 102 40.96 -6.35 -6.66
N LEU A 103 39.69 -6.20 -6.30
CA LEU A 103 38.91 -5.01 -6.62
C LEU A 103 39.55 -3.72 -6.10
N VAL A 104 40.08 -3.74 -4.87
CA VAL A 104 40.74 -2.57 -4.28
C VAL A 104 41.98 -2.19 -5.08
N ASN A 105 42.80 -3.18 -5.44
CA ASN A 105 44.01 -2.97 -6.24
C ASN A 105 43.68 -2.32 -7.60
N VAL A 106 42.64 -2.80 -8.28
CA VAL A 106 42.20 -2.25 -9.58
C VAL A 106 41.66 -0.82 -9.42
N LEU A 107 40.91 -0.54 -8.36
CA LEU A 107 40.40 0.81 -8.08
C LEU A 107 41.54 1.81 -7.81
N GLU A 108 42.56 1.38 -7.05
CA GLU A 108 43.76 2.17 -6.79
C GLU A 108 44.59 2.41 -8.06
N GLU A 109 44.82 1.36 -8.87
CA GLU A 109 45.55 1.46 -10.14
C GLU A 109 44.89 2.46 -11.11
N LYS A 110 43.55 2.47 -11.16
CA LYS A 110 42.77 3.38 -12.01
C LYS A 110 42.58 4.77 -11.38
N GLY A 111 42.93 4.94 -10.11
CA GLY A 111 42.77 6.17 -9.33
C GLY A 111 41.31 6.57 -9.15
N ILE A 112 40.42 5.60 -8.91
CA ILE A 112 38.99 5.83 -8.68
C ILE A 112 38.77 6.05 -7.18
N GLN A 113 38.12 7.16 -6.82
CA GLN A 113 37.78 7.46 -5.42
C GLN A 113 36.70 6.51 -4.94
N TYR A 114 36.96 5.82 -3.81
CA TYR A 114 36.01 4.94 -3.15
C TYR A 114 35.96 5.25 -1.64
N GLN A 115 34.81 4.98 -1.03
CA GLN A 115 34.55 5.18 0.38
C GLN A 115 33.74 4.01 0.93
N ALA A 116 34.11 3.52 2.11
CA ALA A 116 33.35 2.49 2.80
C ALA A 116 32.28 3.14 3.67
N ARG A 117 31.02 2.69 3.55
CA ARG A 117 29.92 3.16 4.39
C ARG A 117 29.19 1.98 5.01
N ILE A 118 28.99 2.03 6.32
CA ILE A 118 28.10 1.08 6.99
C ILE A 118 26.68 1.62 6.82
N GLU A 119 25.85 0.90 6.07
CA GLU A 119 24.42 1.20 5.97
C GLU A 119 23.72 0.69 7.22
N ASN A 120 23.14 1.60 8.01
CA ASN A 120 22.28 1.23 9.13
C ASN A 120 20.82 1.15 8.65
N THR A 121 20.38 -0.06 8.32
CA THR A 121 19.00 -0.32 7.90
C THR A 121 18.05 -0.56 9.06
N TRP A 122 18.54 -0.61 10.31
CA TRP A 122 17.72 -0.95 11.47
C TRP A 122 16.53 -0.03 11.65
N PHE A 123 16.73 1.29 11.58
CA PHE A 123 15.64 2.26 11.75
C PHE A 123 14.61 2.15 10.62
N THR A 124 15.05 2.06 9.37
CA THR A 124 14.16 1.89 8.21
C THR A 124 13.37 0.59 8.30
N ASN A 125 14.02 -0.51 8.72
CA ASN A 125 13.37 -1.81 8.89
C ASN A 125 12.33 -1.76 10.03
N LEU A 126 12.69 -1.16 11.16
CA LEU A 126 11.79 -0.98 12.29
C LEU A 126 10.56 -0.15 11.88
N LEU A 127 10.79 0.97 11.18
CA LEU A 127 9.73 1.84 10.70
C LEU A 127 8.84 1.13 9.66
N SER A 128 9.43 0.31 8.80
CA SER A 128 8.70 -0.48 7.80
C SER A 128 7.72 -1.48 8.44
N TRP A 129 8.00 -1.97 9.65
CA TRP A 129 7.08 -2.81 10.44
C TRP A 129 6.09 -1.98 11.28
N ILE A 130 6.55 -0.91 11.91
CA ILE A 130 5.73 -0.09 12.80
C ILE A 130 4.66 0.69 12.03
N VAL A 131 4.99 1.26 10.88
CA VAL A 131 4.05 2.12 10.11
C VAL A 131 2.78 1.37 9.71
N PRO A 132 2.83 0.15 9.13
CA PRO A 132 1.62 -0.62 8.84
C PRO A 132 0.78 -0.94 10.07
N ILE A 133 1.42 -1.32 11.18
CA ILE A 133 0.74 -1.62 12.45
C ILE A 133 0.05 -0.36 12.98
N PHE A 134 0.75 0.76 12.98
CA PHE A 134 0.21 2.04 13.43
C PHE A 134 -1.00 2.48 12.60
N ILE A 135 -0.92 2.38 11.26
CA ILE A 135 -2.03 2.68 10.37
C ILE A 135 -3.23 1.78 10.68
N PHE A 136 -2.99 0.47 10.88
CA PHE A 136 -4.04 -0.46 11.26
C PHE A 136 -4.73 -0.04 12.57
N PHE A 137 -3.97 0.24 13.63
CA PHE A 137 -4.52 0.67 14.91
C PHE A 137 -5.21 2.04 14.84
N ALA A 138 -4.69 2.99 14.04
CA ALA A 138 -5.31 4.30 13.84
C ALA A 138 -6.68 4.17 13.14
N LEU A 139 -6.77 3.33 12.11
CA LEU A 139 -8.03 3.03 11.43
C LEU A 139 -9.00 2.30 12.37
N TRP A 140 -8.53 1.29 13.11
CA TRP A 140 -9.33 0.55 14.08
C TRP A 140 -9.89 1.49 15.15
N SER A 141 -9.04 2.30 15.80
CA SER A 141 -9.43 3.28 16.82
C SER A 141 -10.46 4.29 16.30
N TYR A 142 -10.27 4.81 15.09
CA TYR A 142 -11.22 5.71 14.44
C TYR A 142 -12.61 5.05 14.25
N LEU A 143 -12.65 3.75 13.95
CA LEU A 143 -13.90 2.98 13.82
C LEU A 143 -14.61 2.74 15.14
N PHE A 144 -13.87 2.34 16.18
CA PHE A 144 -14.46 2.17 17.51
C PHE A 144 -14.99 3.48 18.05
N ARG A 145 -14.31 4.60 17.78
CA ARG A 145 -14.81 5.92 18.15
C ARG A 145 -16.09 6.28 17.40
N LYS A 146 -16.22 5.87 16.13
CA LYS A 146 -17.44 6.11 15.33
C LYS A 146 -18.62 5.22 15.73
N ILE A 147 -18.36 3.95 16.02
CA ILE A 147 -19.38 2.99 16.48
C ILE A 147 -19.81 3.32 17.93
N GLY A 148 -18.87 3.72 18.79
CA GLY A 148 -19.13 4.13 20.17
C GLY A 148 -19.80 5.49 20.32
N ALA A 149 -19.53 6.45 19.43
CA ALA A 149 -20.16 7.78 19.47
C ALA A 149 -21.56 7.83 18.82
N GLY A 150 -21.90 6.88 17.95
CA GLY A 150 -23.21 6.84 17.27
C GLY A 150 -24.21 5.83 17.85
N ALA A 151 -23.78 4.95 18.75
CA ALA A 151 -24.64 3.90 19.29
C ALA A 151 -24.34 3.66 20.77
N GLY A 152 -25.08 4.36 21.65
CA GLY A 152 -25.28 3.96 23.04
C GLY A 152 -26.00 2.60 23.16
N GLY A 153 -25.44 1.54 22.56
CA GLY A 153 -26.05 0.22 22.52
C GLY A 153 -25.52 -0.77 21.46
N GLY A 154 -24.40 -0.49 20.78
CA GLY A 154 -23.94 -1.29 19.61
C GLY A 154 -23.53 -2.74 19.88
N LEU A 155 -23.20 -3.12 21.12
CA LEU A 155 -22.88 -4.51 21.49
C LEU A 155 -23.77 -5.06 22.63
N MET A 156 -24.30 -4.18 23.48
CA MET A 156 -25.22 -4.52 24.58
C MET A 156 -26.69 -4.74 24.14
N SER A 157 -27.02 -4.53 22.86
CA SER A 157 -28.37 -4.76 22.32
C SER A 157 -28.52 -6.04 21.49
N ILE A 158 -27.41 -6.72 21.14
CA ILE A 158 -27.41 -7.98 20.37
C ILE A 158 -28.05 -9.15 21.15
N GLY A 159 -28.29 -9.01 22.46
CA GLY A 159 -28.98 -10.02 23.28
C GLY A 159 -30.47 -9.76 23.54
N LYS A 160 -31.01 -8.59 23.19
CA LYS A 160 -32.42 -8.27 23.47
C LYS A 160 -33.25 -8.56 22.23
N SER A 161 -33.69 -9.81 22.09
CA SER A 161 -34.81 -10.17 21.22
C SER A 161 -35.96 -9.20 21.46
N LYS A 162 -36.25 -8.34 20.48
CA LYS A 162 -37.50 -7.57 20.44
C LYS A 162 -38.58 -8.48 19.86
N ALA A 163 -38.98 -9.50 20.62
CA ALA A 163 -40.26 -10.13 20.39
C ALA A 163 -41.33 -9.08 20.71
N ARG A 164 -41.87 -8.45 19.66
CA ARG A 164 -43.08 -7.64 19.81
C ARG A 164 -44.22 -8.64 20.00
N VAL A 165 -44.68 -8.81 21.24
CA VAL A 165 -45.99 -9.38 21.49
C VAL A 165 -46.96 -8.37 20.90
N TYR A 166 -47.48 -8.66 19.72
CA TYR A 166 -48.73 -8.07 19.29
C TYR A 166 -49.76 -8.63 20.25
N VAL A 167 -50.09 -7.87 21.28
CA VAL A 167 -51.39 -8.04 21.92
C VAL A 167 -52.34 -7.63 20.82
N GLU A 168 -53.02 -8.63 20.26
CA GLU A 168 -54.21 -8.42 19.44
C GLU A 168 -55.09 -7.51 20.29
N ASP A 169 -55.20 -6.23 19.90
CA ASP A 169 -56.18 -5.33 20.50
C ASP A 169 -57.49 -6.09 20.35
N GLU A 170 -58.08 -6.53 21.47
CA GLU A 170 -59.40 -7.13 21.46
C GLU A 170 -60.33 -6.08 20.87
N THR A 171 -60.59 -6.16 19.57
CA THR A 171 -61.60 -5.38 18.88
C THR A 171 -62.92 -5.82 19.48
N LYS A 172 -63.35 -5.18 20.57
CA LYS A 172 -64.69 -5.31 21.12
C LYS A 172 -65.65 -4.55 20.22
N VAL A 173 -65.84 -5.06 19.00
CA VAL A 173 -67.01 -4.73 18.18
C VAL A 173 -68.02 -5.84 18.40
N THR A 174 -69.09 -5.51 19.11
CA THR A 174 -70.28 -6.36 19.22
C THR A 174 -71.13 -6.18 17.96
N PHE A 175 -71.94 -7.20 17.61
CA PHE A 175 -72.87 -7.14 16.47
C PHE A 175 -73.87 -5.94 16.52
N ALA A 176 -74.00 -5.27 17.67
CA ALA A 176 -74.77 -4.04 17.83
C ALA A 176 -74.14 -2.80 17.13
N ASP A 177 -72.84 -2.81 16.84
CA ASP A 177 -72.12 -1.70 16.18
C ASP A 177 -72.11 -1.81 14.64
N ALA A 178 -72.71 -2.86 14.07
CA ALA A 178 -72.97 -2.94 12.64
C ALA A 178 -74.23 -2.13 12.32
N ALA A 179 -74.07 -0.83 12.07
CA ALA A 179 -75.16 0.00 11.56
C ALA A 179 -75.61 -0.54 10.19
N GLY A 180 -76.91 -0.83 10.04
CA GLY A 180 -77.52 -1.22 8.75
C GLY A 180 -78.06 -2.65 8.66
N VAL A 181 -78.44 -3.29 9.77
CA VAL A 181 -79.14 -4.60 9.76
C VAL A 181 -80.66 -4.43 9.65
N ASP A 182 -81.20 -3.23 9.75
CA ASP A 182 -82.65 -3.01 9.62
C ASP A 182 -83.10 -3.03 8.14
N GLU A 183 -82.24 -2.65 7.18
CA GLU A 183 -82.57 -2.63 5.74
C GLU A 183 -82.57 -4.01 5.07
N ALA A 184 -81.87 -5.01 5.63
CA ALA A 184 -81.82 -6.35 5.05
C ALA A 184 -83.02 -7.24 5.44
N GLU A 185 -83.77 -6.90 6.50
CA GLU A 185 -84.99 -7.63 6.87
C GLU A 185 -86.24 -7.16 6.09
N GLU A 186 -86.21 -5.95 5.52
CA GLU A 186 -87.35 -5.39 4.76
C GLU A 186 -87.41 -5.93 3.32
N GLU A 187 -86.28 -6.18 2.66
CA GLU A 187 -86.24 -6.79 1.31
C GLU A 187 -86.65 -8.29 1.27
N LEU A 188 -86.59 -9.01 2.39
CA LEU A 188 -86.95 -10.45 2.44
C LEU A 188 -88.43 -10.70 2.74
N LYS A 189 -89.22 -9.64 2.96
CA LYS A 189 -90.67 -9.72 3.22
C LYS A 189 -91.53 -9.22 2.05
N GLU A 190 -90.92 -8.69 0.99
CA GLU A 190 -91.58 -8.51 -0.32
C GLU A 190 -91.45 -9.75 -1.21
#